data_AF-A0A151P560-F1
#
_entry.id   AF-A0A151P560-F1
#
_cell.length_a   1.000
_cell.length_b   1.000
_cell.length_c   1.000
_cell.angle_alpha   90.00
_cell.angle_beta   90.00
_cell.angle_gamma   90.00
#
_symmetry.space_group_name_H-M   'P 1'
#
loop_
_entity.id
_entity.type
_entity.pdbx_description
1 polymer ?
#
loop_
_entity_poly.entity_id
_entity_poly.type
_entity_poly.pdbx_seq_one_letter_code
_entity_poly.pdbx_strand_id
1 'polypeptide(L)'
;MTVEGSIVVISPPDLLINVTCTVQNPASSSSTTASVKALCAANTPAQASSLSYCQAKKLILLLVLGVLITGTVAVHIMPGKLLKQD
;
A
#
# COMPACT_ATOMS: atom_id res chain seq x y z
N MET A 1 -17.55 -23.65 -25.74
CA MET A 1 -17.53 -22.24 -26.19
C MET A 1 -16.22 -21.63 -25.75
N THR A 2 -15.34 -21.31 -26.69
CA THR A 2 -14.06 -20.63 -26.44
C THR A 2 -14.30 -19.14 -26.52
N VAL A 3 -14.06 -18.42 -25.43
CA VAL A 3 -14.16 -16.96 -25.40
C VAL A 3 -12.80 -16.44 -25.87
N GLU A 4 -12.72 -15.93 -27.10
CA GLU A 4 -11.53 -15.20 -27.56
C GLU A 4 -11.54 -13.82 -26.91
N GLY A 5 -10.53 -13.54 -26.11
CA GLY A 5 -10.38 -12.26 -25.40
C GLY A 5 -9.20 -11.48 -25.96
N SER A 6 -9.38 -10.19 -26.19
CA SER A 6 -8.30 -9.24 -26.45
C SER A 6 -8.06 -8.37 -25.22
N ILE A 7 -6.80 -8.09 -24.91
CA ILE A 7 -6.40 -7.29 -23.75
C ILE A 7 -6.06 -5.88 -24.21
N VAL A 8 -6.69 -4.87 -23.59
CA VAL A 8 -6.34 -3.46 -23.75
C VAL A 8 -5.68 -2.98 -22.47
N VAL A 9 -4.46 -2.44 -22.57
CA VAL A 9 -3.71 -1.90 -21.43
C VAL A 9 -3.85 -0.37 -21.44
N ILE A 10 -4.29 0.19 -20.31
CA ILE A 10 -4.50 1.63 -20.11
C ILE A 10 -3.47 2.11 -19.08
N SER A 11 -2.65 3.10 -19.43
CA SER A 11 -1.63 3.67 -18.55
C SER A 11 -2.13 4.92 -17.79
N PRO A 12 -1.68 5.19 -16.55
CA PRO A 12 -1.99 6.42 -15.83
C PRO A 12 -1.49 7.68 -16.57
N PRO A 13 -2.14 8.85 -16.42
CA PRO A 13 -3.16 9.23 -15.43
C PRO A 13 -4.63 8.98 -15.85
N ASP A 14 -4.87 8.25 -16.93
CA ASP A 14 -6.16 8.07 -17.61
C ASP A 14 -7.16 7.13 -16.87
N LEU A 15 -7.19 7.19 -15.54
CA LEU A 15 -8.04 6.35 -14.68
C LEU A 15 -9.53 6.76 -14.71
N LEU A 16 -9.89 7.82 -15.45
CA LEU A 16 -11.27 8.27 -15.67
C LEU A 16 -11.88 7.72 -16.97
N ILE A 17 -11.27 6.68 -17.56
CA ILE A 17 -11.79 6.07 -18.79
C ILE A 17 -13.01 5.20 -18.47
N ASN A 18 -14.10 5.48 -19.21
CA ASN A 18 -15.22 4.56 -19.36
C ASN A 18 -14.95 3.71 -20.61
N VAL A 19 -14.86 2.39 -20.42
CA VAL A 19 -14.65 1.43 -21.51
C VAL A 19 -16.03 0.99 -21.98
N THR A 20 -16.35 1.27 -23.24
CA THR A 20 -17.58 0.80 -23.89
C THR A 20 -17.25 -0.34 -24.83
N CYS A 21 -17.82 -1.52 -24.56
CA CYS A 21 -17.84 -2.63 -25.48
C CYS A 21 -19.12 -2.54 -26.31
N THR A 22 -18.99 -2.56 -27.63
CA THR A 22 -20.11 -2.58 -28.56
C THR A 22 -20.01 -3.80 -29.46
N VAL A 23 -21.06 -4.60 -29.49
CA VAL A 23 -21.22 -5.72 -30.40
C VAL A 23 -22.26 -5.33 -31.44
N GLN A 24 -21.91 -5.47 -32.71
CA GLN A 24 -22.76 -5.12 -33.84
C GLN A 24 -23.02 -6.34 -34.72
N ASN A 25 -24.27 -6.52 -35.10
CA ASN A 25 -24.75 -7.45 -36.11
C ASN A 25 -25.60 -6.64 -37.12
N PRO A 26 -25.80 -7.06 -38.39
CA PRO A 26 -26.49 -6.26 -39.39
C PRO A 26 -27.92 -5.82 -39.01
N ALA A 27 -28.56 -6.56 -38.10
CA ALA A 27 -29.91 -6.26 -37.61
C ALA A 27 -29.94 -5.46 -36.30
N SER A 28 -28.84 -5.39 -35.53
CA SER A 28 -28.86 -4.79 -34.19
C SER A 28 -27.47 -4.48 -33.64
N SER A 29 -27.41 -3.51 -32.74
CA SER A 29 -26.23 -3.20 -31.94
C SER A 29 -26.56 -3.31 -30.45
N SER A 30 -25.65 -3.89 -29.68
CA SER A 30 -25.70 -3.91 -28.22
C SER A 30 -24.42 -3.34 -27.66
N SER A 31 -24.53 -2.53 -26.61
CA SER A 31 -23.39 -1.90 -25.96
C SER A 31 -23.45 -2.07 -24.46
N THR A 32 -22.28 -2.18 -23.83
CA THR A 32 -22.11 -2.21 -22.38
C THR A 32 -20.90 -1.36 -22.02
N THR A 33 -21.07 -0.47 -21.04
CA THR A 33 -20.02 0.43 -20.58
C THR A 33 -19.62 0.10 -19.15
N ALA A 34 -18.32 0.04 -18.87
CA ALA A 34 -17.75 -0.15 -17.54
C ALA A 34 -16.79 0.99 -17.20
N SER A 35 -16.80 1.44 -15.94
CA SER A 35 -15.86 2.45 -15.45
C SER A 35 -14.63 1.79 -14.82
N VAL A 36 -13.44 2.14 -15.31
CA VAL A 36 -12.17 1.64 -14.75
C VAL A 36 -12.01 2.06 -13.29
N LYS A 37 -12.39 3.30 -12.95
CA LYS A 37 -12.38 3.81 -11.58
C LYS A 37 -13.23 2.97 -10.62
N ALA A 38 -14.44 2.61 -11.04
CA ALA A 38 -15.32 1.77 -10.21
C ALA A 38 -14.76 0.36 -10.03
N LEU A 39 -14.18 -0.21 -11.10
CA LEU A 39 -13.51 -1.52 -11.04
C LEU A 39 -12.29 -1.50 -10.11
N CYS A 40 -11.45 -0.48 -10.19
CA CYS A 40 -10.26 -0.35 -9.35
C CYS A 40 -10.64 -0.11 -7.89
N ALA A 41 -11.65 0.72 -7.60
CA ALA A 41 -12.13 0.96 -6.24
C ALA A 41 -12.72 -0.31 -5.59
N ALA A 42 -13.40 -1.16 -6.37
CA ALA A 42 -13.90 -2.44 -5.89
C ALA A 42 -12.78 -3.46 -5.62
N ASN A 43 -11.66 -3.39 -6.36
CA ASN A 43 -10.54 -4.32 -6.27
C ASN A 43 -9.40 -3.86 -5.36
N THR A 44 -9.42 -2.64 -4.83
CA THR A 44 -8.46 -2.24 -3.79
C THR A 44 -8.79 -2.99 -2.50
N PRO A 45 -7.95 -3.90 -2.01
CA PRO A 45 -8.07 -4.39 -0.64
C PRO A 45 -7.92 -3.18 0.25
N ALA A 46 -8.87 -2.99 1.18
CA ALA A 46 -8.89 -1.88 2.12
C ALA A 46 -7.46 -1.54 2.59
N GLN A 47 -6.96 -0.39 2.13
CA GLN A 47 -5.58 0.08 2.32
C GLN A 47 -5.27 0.44 3.80
N ALA A 48 -6.15 0.03 4.72
CA ALA A 48 -6.02 0.22 6.16
C ALA A 48 -4.96 -0.73 6.78
N SER A 49 -4.76 -1.93 6.22
CA SER A 49 -3.88 -2.93 6.87
C SER A 49 -2.40 -2.80 6.51
N SER A 50 -2.06 -2.30 5.31
CA SER A 50 -0.67 -2.17 4.85
C SER A 50 0.09 -1.04 5.56
N LEU A 51 -0.60 0.05 5.86
CA LEU A 51 -0.04 1.20 6.56
C LEU A 51 0.38 0.81 7.99
N SER A 52 -0.38 -0.07 8.66
CA SER A 52 -0.07 -0.55 10.01
C SER A 52 1.25 -1.33 10.08
N TYR A 53 1.49 -2.29 9.18
CA TYR A 53 2.70 -3.13 9.25
C TYR A 53 4.00 -2.36 8.90
N CYS A 54 3.99 -1.53 7.87
CA CYS A 54 5.15 -0.72 7.49
C CYS A 54 5.46 0.39 8.51
N GLN A 55 4.44 1.03 9.10
CA GLN A 55 4.65 2.02 10.16
C GLN A 55 5.10 1.36 11.47
N ALA A 56 4.48 0.24 11.87
CA ALA A 56 4.88 -0.50 13.07
C ALA A 56 6.34 -0.93 12.99
N LYS A 57 6.78 -1.45 11.83
CA LYS A 57 8.18 -1.85 11.63
C LYS A 57 9.16 -0.68 11.76
N LYS A 58 8.79 0.52 11.26
CA LYS A 58 9.58 1.75 11.45
C LYS A 58 9.61 2.21 12.91
N LEU A 59 8.47 2.16 13.61
CA LEU A 59 8.38 2.54 15.02
C LEU A 59 9.19 1.60 15.92
N ILE A 60 9.10 0.29 15.69
CA ILE A 60 9.87 -0.72 16.42
C ILE A 60 11.37 -0.51 16.21
N LEU A 61 11.81 -0.26 14.97
CA LEU A 61 13.21 0.02 14.68
C LEU A 61 13.70 1.29 15.41
N LEU A 62 12.89 2.35 15.43
CA LEU A 62 13.20 3.60 16.12
C LEU A 62 13.30 3.40 17.64
N LEU A 63 12.38 2.61 18.22
CA LEU A 63 12.37 2.24 19.64
C LEU A 63 13.63 1.47 20.03
N VAL A 64 13.99 0.43 19.27
CA VAL A 64 15.19 -0.37 19.53
C VAL A 64 16.44 0.48 19.45
N LEU A 65 16.54 1.36 18.45
CA LEU A 65 17.67 2.25 18.29
C LEU A 65 17.78 3.25 19.47
N GLY A 66 16.66 3.83 19.89
CA GLY A 66 16.62 4.75 21.04
C GLY A 66 17.05 4.09 22.36
N VAL A 67 16.58 2.86 22.61
CA VAL A 67 16.99 2.08 23.79
C VAL A 67 18.48 1.74 23.73
N LEU A 68 19.00 1.32 22.58
CA LEU A 68 20.42 0.98 22.43
C LEU A 68 21.33 2.19 22.65
N ILE A 69 20.96 3.35 22.09
CA ILE A 69 21.70 4.61 22.30
C ILE A 69 21.65 5.00 23.78
N THR A 70 20.47 4.96 24.41
CA THR A 70 20.32 5.32 25.83
C THR A 70 21.12 4.37 26.75
N GLY A 71 21.10 3.07 26.46
CA GLY A 71 21.86 2.06 27.22
C GLY A 71 23.37 2.24 27.09
N THR A 72 23.87 2.49 25.87
CA THR A 72 25.30 2.73 25.64
C THR A 72 25.76 4.02 26.32
N VAL A 73 25.04 5.13 26.21
CA VAL A 73 25.44 6.36 26.93
C VAL A 73 25.37 6.18 28.44
N ALA A 74 24.39 5.45 29.00
CA ALA A 74 24.33 5.21 30.44
C ALA A 74 25.53 4.40 30.94
N VAL A 75 25.96 3.38 30.19
CA VAL A 75 27.12 2.54 30.55
C VAL A 75 28.45 3.28 30.34
N HIS A 76 28.55 4.11 29.30
CA HIS A 76 29.80 4.81 28.98
C HIS A 76 29.96 6.18 29.65
N ILE A 77 28.88 6.86 30.06
CA ILE A 77 28.90 8.19 30.71
C ILE A 77 28.74 8.11 32.24
N MET A 78 28.38 6.95 32.80
CA MET A 78 28.48 6.72 34.24
C MET A 78 29.85 6.08 34.57
N PRO A 79 30.93 6.85 34.80
CA PRO A 79 32.01 6.30 35.61
C PRO A 79 31.37 6.06 36.97
N GLY A 80 31.45 4.82 37.48
CA GLY A 80 30.80 4.42 38.72
C GLY A 80 30.90 5.53 39.77
N LYS A 81 29.78 6.19 40.06
CA LYS A 81 29.65 6.98 41.28
C LYS A 81 29.58 5.96 42.39
N LEU A 82 30.76 5.54 42.85
CA LEU A 82 30.95 4.98 44.19
C LEU A 82 30.35 6.00 45.15
N LEU A 83 29.11 5.74 45.56
CA LEU A 83 28.45 6.47 46.62
C LEU A 83 29.14 6.05 47.91
N LYS A 84 30.25 6.71 48.23
CA LYS A 84 30.89 6.63 49.54
C LYS A 84 29.95 7.35 50.50
N GLN A 85 29.16 6.55 51.21
CA GLN A 85 28.31 6.97 52.31
C GLN A 85 29.23 7.19 53.52
N ASP A 86 29.42 8.45 53.91
CA ASP A 86 29.91 8.87 55.23
C ASP A 86 28.70 9.39 56.00
#